data_AF-A0A1M7B685-F1
#
_entry.id   AF-A0A1M7B685-F1
#
_cell.length_a   1.000
_cell.length_b   1.000
_cell.length_c   1.000
_cell.angle_alpha   90.00
_cell.angle_beta   90.00
_cell.angle_gamma   90.00
#
_symmetry.space_group_name_H-M   'P 1'
#
loop_
_entity.id
_entity.type
_entity.pdbx_description
1 polymer ?
#
loop_
_entity_poly.entity_id
_entity_poly.type
_entity_poly.pdbx_seq_one_letter_code
_entity_poly.pdbx_strand_id
1 'polypeptide(L)'
;MDVQILTFKGIPYQVKLNDGEEHRRQLDDRFINAVAEATLPEDNIIMGRKWEKIPTRYGTPEEVFAEVIEEVNALHDDETLKEMVSEAKSKQPPKPKAYRKVSIEEFKAAADWKERLSLLDHMENPDKDDYELLSLALQDGKMQVRRTAVYLLAMIENGETLPYLKMGLEDKAVPVRRTAGDGYSDLGLKEGLPDMYPLLDDASPIVRWRAAMFIYEVGDEESLPHLYEYKEDPQYDVRLQKEMAIARIEKGEAAMGSVWKQIQERER
;
A
#
# COMPACT_ATOMS: atom_id res chain seq x y z
N MET A 1 3.43 4.69 -10.29
CA MET A 1 4.49 3.80 -10.79
C MET A 1 4.14 2.36 -10.43
N ASP A 2 4.18 1.47 -11.41
CA ASP A 2 4.15 0.02 -11.17
C ASP A 2 5.49 -0.39 -10.58
N VAL A 3 5.46 -1.18 -9.50
CA VAL A 3 6.65 -1.59 -8.76
C VAL A 3 6.71 -3.10 -8.69
N GLN A 4 7.86 -3.64 -9.07
CA GLN A 4 8.11 -5.08 -9.03
C GLN A 4 9.46 -5.37 -8.39
N ILE A 5 9.52 -6.42 -7.57
CA ILE A 5 10.74 -6.92 -6.96
C ILE A 5 11.10 -8.23 -7.66
N LEU A 6 12.32 -8.32 -8.16
CA LEU A 6 12.87 -9.54 -8.71
C LEU A 6 13.37 -10.41 -7.57
N THR A 7 12.83 -11.62 -7.48
CA THR A 7 13.22 -12.62 -6.50
C THR A 7 13.81 -13.85 -7.19
N PHE A 8 14.72 -14.54 -6.50
CA PHE A 8 15.18 -15.87 -6.88
C PHE A 8 15.09 -16.78 -5.65
N LYS A 9 14.31 -17.86 -5.74
CA LYS A 9 13.96 -18.72 -4.60
C LYS A 9 13.43 -17.92 -3.38
N GLY A 10 12.67 -16.85 -3.64
CA GLY A 10 12.14 -15.95 -2.62
C GLY A 10 13.09 -14.84 -2.16
N ILE A 11 14.39 -14.92 -2.46
CA ILE A 11 15.37 -13.88 -2.07
C ILE A 11 15.26 -12.70 -3.04
N PRO A 12 14.90 -11.48 -2.58
CA PRO A 12 14.82 -10.31 -3.44
C PRO A 12 16.22 -9.80 -3.78
N TYR A 13 16.43 -9.25 -4.98
CA TYR A 13 17.76 -8.74 -5.37
C TYR A 13 17.76 -7.59 -6.39
N GLN A 14 16.61 -7.23 -6.95
CA GLN A 14 16.49 -6.08 -7.84
C GLN A 14 15.07 -5.50 -7.76
N VAL A 15 14.96 -4.18 -7.79
CA VAL A 15 13.70 -3.46 -7.91
C VAL A 15 13.55 -2.93 -9.34
N LYS A 16 12.35 -3.01 -9.88
CA LYS A 16 11.97 -2.42 -11.15
C LYS A 16 10.77 -1.50 -10.95
N LEU A 17 10.88 -0.29 -11.49
CA LEU A 17 9.81 0.69 -11.55
C LEU A 17 9.39 0.89 -13.00
N ASN A 18 8.11 1.12 -13.22
CA ASN A 18 7.58 1.51 -14.52
C ASN A 18 6.59 2.68 -14.35
N ASP A 19 6.89 3.79 -15.00
CA ASP A 19 6.06 5.01 -15.08
C ASP A 19 5.71 5.39 -16.53
N GLY A 20 5.84 4.45 -17.45
CA GLY A 20 5.90 4.68 -18.89
C GLY A 20 7.31 4.40 -19.44
N GLU A 21 8.33 4.58 -18.60
CA GLU A 21 9.70 4.14 -18.85
C GLU A 21 10.11 3.08 -17.80
N GLU A 22 10.98 2.15 -18.21
CA GLU A 22 11.46 1.10 -17.31
C GLU A 22 12.73 1.54 -16.59
N HIS A 23 12.69 1.57 -15.25
CA HIS A 23 13.83 1.85 -14.39
C HIS A 23 14.18 0.62 -13.56
N ARG A 24 15.47 0.30 -13.40
CA ARG A 24 15.91 -0.85 -12.59
C ARG A 24 17.05 -0.46 -11.65
N ARG A 25 17.02 -1.00 -10.44
CA ARG A 25 18.07 -0.81 -9.44
C ARG A 25 18.31 -2.12 -8.69
N GLN A 26 19.58 -2.51 -8.56
CA GLN A 26 19.95 -3.66 -7.73
C GLN A 26 19.80 -3.32 -6.25
N LEU A 27 19.47 -4.33 -5.44
CA LEU A 27 19.59 -4.21 -3.99
C LEU A 27 21.05 -4.31 -3.56
N ASP A 28 21.30 -4.00 -2.29
CA ASP A 28 22.64 -4.04 -1.69
C ASP A 28 23.32 -5.40 -1.86
N ASP A 29 24.66 -5.41 -1.87
CA ASP A 29 25.49 -6.59 -2.13
C ASP A 29 25.12 -7.82 -1.29
N ARG A 30 24.60 -7.61 -0.06
CA ARG A 30 24.14 -8.71 0.81
C ARG A 30 23.05 -9.57 0.15
N PHE A 31 22.14 -8.98 -0.62
CA PHE A 31 21.12 -9.71 -1.37
C PHE A 31 21.71 -10.42 -2.58
N ILE A 32 22.63 -9.75 -3.29
CA ILE A 32 23.31 -10.35 -4.46
C ILE A 32 24.12 -11.57 -4.02
N ASN A 33 24.84 -11.44 -2.90
CA ASN A 33 25.61 -12.51 -2.29
C ASN A 33 24.71 -13.64 -1.78
N ALA A 34 23.56 -13.32 -1.16
CA ALA A 34 22.58 -14.32 -0.74
C ALA A 34 22.03 -15.11 -1.94
N VAL A 35 21.68 -14.45 -3.04
CA VAL A 35 21.25 -15.12 -4.27
C VAL A 35 22.35 -16.01 -4.85
N ALA A 36 23.59 -15.50 -4.91
CA ALA A 36 24.74 -16.27 -5.38
C ALA A 36 24.97 -17.52 -4.50
N GLU A 37 24.87 -17.38 -3.18
CA GLU A 37 25.03 -18.48 -2.23
C GLU A 37 23.88 -19.49 -2.32
N ALA A 38 22.65 -19.04 -2.58
CA ALA A 38 21.46 -19.87 -2.75
C ALA A 38 21.39 -20.62 -4.10
N THR A 39 22.26 -20.26 -5.06
CA THR A 39 22.30 -20.85 -6.40
C THR A 39 23.13 -22.14 -6.39
N LEU A 40 22.49 -23.26 -6.70
CA LEU A 40 23.12 -24.58 -6.84
C LEU A 40 23.61 -24.79 -8.28
N PRO A 41 24.60 -25.68 -8.53
CA PRO A 41 25.14 -25.92 -9.88
C PRO A 41 24.09 -26.30 -10.93
N GLU A 42 23.00 -26.95 -10.52
CA GLU A 42 21.89 -27.34 -11.39
C GLU A 42 20.87 -26.23 -11.65
N ASP A 43 20.93 -25.11 -10.93
CA ASP A 43 19.95 -24.05 -11.04
C ASP A 43 20.15 -23.21 -12.31
N ASN A 44 19.04 -22.88 -12.98
CA ASN A 44 19.02 -21.84 -14.00
C ASN A 44 18.36 -20.58 -13.42
N ILE A 45 19.19 -19.64 -12.96
CA ILE A 45 18.73 -18.39 -12.35
C ILE A 45 17.81 -17.57 -13.26
N ILE A 46 18.05 -17.58 -14.58
CA ILE A 46 17.27 -16.80 -15.54
C ILE A 46 15.84 -17.34 -15.63
N MET A 47 15.68 -18.66 -15.54
CA MET A 47 14.40 -19.34 -15.57
C MET A 47 13.72 -19.38 -14.19
N GLY A 48 14.50 -19.38 -13.10
CA GLY A 48 14.00 -19.49 -11.73
C GLY A 48 13.59 -18.17 -11.09
N ARG A 49 14.06 -17.03 -11.61
CA ARG A 49 13.72 -15.71 -11.08
C ARG A 49 12.28 -15.31 -11.40
N LYS A 50 11.62 -14.57 -10.51
CA LYS A 50 10.24 -14.11 -10.65
C LYS A 50 10.13 -12.63 -10.32
N TRP A 51 9.29 -11.92 -11.06
CA TRP A 51 8.90 -10.56 -10.72
C TRP A 51 7.65 -10.63 -9.84
N GLU A 52 7.78 -10.18 -8.60
CA GLU A 52 6.69 -10.05 -7.65
C GLU A 52 6.20 -8.61 -7.66
N LYS A 53 4.89 -8.44 -7.86
CA LYS A 53 4.26 -7.12 -7.88
C LYS A 53 3.96 -6.68 -6.46
N ILE A 54 4.36 -5.46 -6.12
CA ILE A 54 3.97 -4.81 -4.86
C ILE A 54 3.00 -3.65 -5.14
N PRO A 55 2.33 -3.09 -4.12
CA PRO A 55 1.38 -2.01 -4.35
C PRO A 55 2.05 -0.82 -5.04
N THR A 56 1.32 -0.17 -5.96
CA THR A 56 1.85 0.95 -6.75
C THR A 56 2.34 2.08 -5.85
N ARG A 57 3.39 2.77 -6.30
CA ARG A 57 4.02 3.91 -5.60
C ARG A 57 3.94 5.18 -6.43
N TYR A 58 4.00 6.33 -5.78
CA TYR A 58 3.86 7.64 -6.41
C TYR A 58 4.97 8.56 -5.95
N GLY A 59 5.50 9.35 -6.87
CA GLY A 59 6.70 10.17 -6.67
C GLY A 59 7.64 10.02 -7.87
N THR A 60 8.83 10.59 -7.75
CA THR A 60 9.89 10.36 -8.72
C THR A 60 10.46 8.95 -8.60
N PRO A 61 11.06 8.39 -9.67
CA PRO A 61 11.73 7.09 -9.59
C PRO A 61 12.74 7.00 -8.44
N GLU A 62 13.47 8.08 -8.15
CA GLU A 62 14.47 8.11 -7.08
C GLU A 62 13.83 7.96 -5.68
N GLU A 63 12.80 8.75 -5.40
CA GLU A 63 12.07 8.68 -4.12
C GLU A 63 11.46 7.30 -3.92
N VAL A 64 10.85 6.74 -4.96
CA VAL A 64 10.22 5.43 -4.91
C VAL A 64 11.26 4.32 -4.74
N PHE A 65 12.41 4.38 -5.41
CA PHE A 65 13.49 3.42 -5.16
C PHE A 65 13.99 3.50 -3.73
N ALA A 66 14.26 4.70 -3.21
CA ALA A 66 14.76 4.89 -1.85
C ALA A 66 13.78 4.29 -0.83
N GLU A 67 12.49 4.55 -0.99
CA GLU A 67 11.43 4.01 -0.14
C GLU A 67 11.37 2.47 -0.19
N VAL A 68 11.25 1.90 -1.39
CA VAL A 68 11.07 0.46 -1.57
C VAL A 68 12.32 -0.31 -1.12
N ILE A 69 13.52 0.22 -1.38
CA ILE A 69 14.76 -0.40 -0.93
C ILE A 69 14.89 -0.33 0.59
N GLU A 70 14.53 0.79 1.22
CA GLU A 70 14.51 0.91 2.69
C GLU A 70 13.54 -0.11 3.32
N GLU A 71 12.38 -0.34 2.71
CA GLU A 71 11.40 -1.37 3.13
C GLU A 71 11.95 -2.79 2.97
N VAL A 72 12.46 -3.13 1.79
CA VAL A 72 13.03 -4.46 1.55
C VAL A 72 14.19 -4.73 2.50
N ASN A 73 15.02 -3.72 2.76
CA ASN A 73 16.10 -3.82 3.73
C ASN A 73 15.61 -4.08 5.16
N ALA A 74 14.51 -3.44 5.56
CA ALA A 74 13.92 -3.61 6.89
C ALA A 74 13.28 -4.99 7.09
N LEU A 75 12.69 -5.56 6.05
CA LEU A 75 12.00 -6.85 6.10
C LEU A 75 12.92 -8.06 5.93
N HIS A 76 14.18 -7.83 5.53
CA HIS A 76 15.14 -8.89 5.27
C HIS A 76 16.45 -8.55 5.96
N ASP A 77 16.52 -8.64 7.28
CA ASP A 77 17.79 -8.47 7.98
C ASP A 77 18.78 -9.61 7.65
N ASP A 78 20.00 -9.54 8.20
CA ASP A 78 21.05 -10.50 7.86
C ASP A 78 20.78 -11.91 8.41
N GLU A 79 19.96 -12.04 9.45
CA GLU A 79 19.54 -13.33 9.99
C GLU A 79 18.49 -13.96 9.09
N THR A 80 17.46 -13.19 8.73
CA THR A 80 16.42 -13.59 7.78
C THR A 80 17.01 -14.01 6.44
N LEU A 81 17.97 -13.25 5.89
CA LEU A 81 18.64 -13.63 4.64
C LEU A 81 19.40 -14.96 4.74
N LYS A 82 20.07 -15.23 5.86
CA LYS A 82 20.76 -16.51 6.07
C LYS A 82 19.78 -17.67 6.13
N GLU A 83 18.64 -17.48 6.81
CA GLU A 83 17.57 -18.48 6.85
C GLU A 83 17.04 -18.75 5.44
N MET A 84 16.72 -17.71 4.67
CA MET A 84 16.25 -17.85 3.28
C MET A 84 17.27 -18.58 2.39
N VAL A 85 18.57 -18.31 2.54
CA VAL A 85 19.63 -19.03 1.81
C VAL A 85 19.65 -20.50 2.20
N SER A 86 19.54 -20.81 3.50
CA SER A 86 19.48 -22.19 3.99
C SER A 86 18.26 -22.94 3.43
N GLU A 87 17.10 -22.29 3.45
CA GLU A 87 15.86 -22.84 2.88
C GLU A 87 15.98 -23.05 1.37
N ALA A 88 16.53 -22.09 0.64
CA ALA A 88 16.74 -22.15 -0.80
C ALA A 88 17.67 -23.31 -1.23
N LYS A 89 18.62 -23.69 -0.37
CA LYS A 89 19.52 -24.85 -0.55
C LYS A 89 18.85 -26.18 -0.19
N SER A 90 17.85 -26.17 0.68
CA SER A 90 17.19 -27.39 1.19
C SER A 90 16.35 -28.14 0.14
N LYS A 91 16.13 -27.55 -1.05
CA LYS A 91 15.26 -28.05 -2.13
C LYS A 91 13.80 -28.26 -1.72
N GLN A 92 13.42 -27.82 -0.53
CA GLN A 92 12.02 -27.74 -0.13
C GLN A 92 11.43 -26.43 -0.68
N PRO A 93 10.12 -26.39 -0.99
CA PRO A 93 9.47 -25.12 -1.25
C PRO A 93 9.70 -24.18 -0.05
N PRO A 94 9.89 -22.86 -0.30
CA PRO A 94 10.07 -21.90 0.79
C PRO A 94 8.91 -22.02 1.77
N LYS A 95 9.20 -21.96 3.07
CA LYS A 95 8.12 -22.06 4.05
C LYS A 95 7.18 -20.87 3.84
N PRO A 96 5.86 -21.08 3.89
CA PRO A 96 4.93 -19.97 3.96
C PRO A 96 5.32 -19.08 5.13
N LYS A 97 5.20 -17.76 4.94
CA LYS A 97 5.42 -16.81 6.01
C LYS A 97 4.53 -17.15 7.21
N ALA A 98 5.13 -17.21 8.39
CA ALA A 98 4.42 -17.59 9.61
C ALA A 98 3.65 -16.40 10.17
N TYR A 99 2.42 -16.21 9.68
CA TYR A 99 1.57 -15.14 10.16
C TYR A 99 1.10 -15.38 11.59
N ARG A 100 1.04 -14.30 12.38
CA ARG A 100 0.65 -14.34 13.80
C ARG A 100 0.03 -13.02 14.25
N LYS A 101 -0.69 -13.07 15.37
CA LYS A 101 -1.07 -11.86 16.10
C LYS A 101 0.18 -11.23 16.74
N VAL A 102 0.18 -9.91 16.79
CA VAL A 102 1.24 -9.09 17.39
C VAL A 102 0.62 -8.40 18.60
N SER A 103 1.30 -8.45 19.74
CA SER A 103 0.85 -7.73 20.93
C SER A 103 1.33 -6.28 20.95
N ILE A 104 0.63 -5.42 21.67
CA ILE A 104 1.03 -4.02 21.87
C ILE A 104 2.38 -3.94 22.60
N GLU A 105 2.62 -4.82 23.56
CA GLU A 105 3.88 -4.91 24.30
C GLU A 105 5.04 -5.30 23.39
N GLU A 106 4.85 -6.28 22.50
CA GLU A 106 5.86 -6.65 21.50
C GLU A 106 6.19 -5.48 20.59
N PHE A 107 5.17 -4.79 20.06
CA PHE A 107 5.37 -3.64 19.19
C PHE A 107 6.07 -2.47 19.89
N LYS A 108 5.77 -2.23 21.17
CA LYS A 108 6.44 -1.20 21.99
C LYS A 108 7.87 -1.58 22.38
N ALA A 109 8.13 -2.88 22.57
CA ALA A 109 9.44 -3.39 22.96
C ALA A 109 10.44 -3.45 21.79
N ALA A 110 9.94 -3.43 20.55
CA ALA A 110 10.75 -3.44 19.35
C ALA A 110 11.80 -2.31 19.34
N ALA A 111 13.06 -2.70 19.12
CA ALA A 111 14.23 -1.85 19.30
C ALA A 111 14.27 -0.69 18.30
N ASP A 112 13.80 -0.94 17.07
CA ASP A 112 13.73 0.07 16.02
C ASP A 112 12.48 -0.10 15.15
N TRP A 113 12.36 0.78 14.17
CA TRP A 113 11.22 0.81 13.27
C TRP A 113 11.20 -0.37 12.29
N LYS A 114 12.34 -1.00 12.01
CA LYS A 114 12.42 -2.16 11.10
C LYS A 114 11.80 -3.37 11.77
N GLU A 115 12.10 -3.56 13.05
CA GLU A 115 11.46 -4.60 13.86
C GLU A 115 9.95 -4.36 13.95
N ARG A 116 9.52 -3.11 14.18
CA ARG A 116 8.07 -2.77 14.15
C ARG A 116 7.43 -3.02 12.80
N LEU A 117 8.08 -2.66 11.70
CA LEU A 117 7.59 -2.95 10.35
C LEU A 117 7.49 -4.46 10.11
N SER A 118 8.52 -5.22 10.51
CA SER A 118 8.55 -6.68 10.42
C SER A 118 7.41 -7.31 11.23
N LEU A 119 7.15 -6.84 12.45
CA LEU A 119 6.01 -7.32 13.25
C LEU A 119 4.69 -7.13 12.50
N LEU A 120 4.41 -5.92 11.99
CA LEU A 120 3.19 -5.64 11.23
C LEU A 120 3.08 -6.49 9.96
N ASP A 121 4.20 -6.74 9.28
CA ASP A 121 4.27 -7.55 8.06
C ASP A 121 3.94 -9.04 8.33
N HIS A 122 4.01 -9.50 9.58
CA HIS A 122 3.54 -10.84 10.00
C HIS A 122 2.05 -10.90 10.35
N MET A 123 1.31 -9.80 10.22
CA MET A 123 -0.15 -9.79 10.39
C MET A 123 -0.84 -10.07 9.04
N GLU A 124 -1.54 -11.20 8.92
CA GLU A 124 -2.27 -11.55 7.68
C GLU A 124 -3.73 -11.12 7.70
N ASN A 125 -4.39 -11.32 8.84
CA ASN A 125 -5.84 -11.14 8.99
C ASN A 125 -6.10 -10.24 10.19
N PRO A 126 -5.86 -8.93 10.07
CA PRO A 126 -6.18 -8.00 11.13
C PRO A 126 -7.70 -7.96 11.35
N ASP A 127 -8.11 -7.74 12.60
CA ASP A 127 -9.51 -7.58 12.98
C ASP A 127 -9.67 -6.42 13.97
N LYS A 128 -10.89 -6.25 14.49
CA LYS A 128 -11.23 -5.13 15.38
C LYS A 128 -10.40 -5.09 16.66
N ASP A 129 -9.89 -6.23 17.12
CA ASP A 129 -9.07 -6.28 18.34
C ASP A 129 -7.67 -5.68 18.09
N ASP A 130 -7.26 -5.53 16.83
CA ASP A 130 -5.98 -4.94 16.45
C ASP A 130 -6.03 -3.40 16.34
N TYR A 131 -7.20 -2.76 16.48
CA TYR A 131 -7.32 -1.30 16.31
C TYR A 131 -6.40 -0.49 17.24
N GLU A 132 -6.23 -0.93 18.50
CA GLU A 132 -5.36 -0.22 19.44
C GLU A 132 -3.89 -0.29 19.00
N LEU A 133 -3.43 -1.48 18.59
CA LEU A 133 -2.09 -1.69 18.04
C LEU A 133 -1.87 -0.85 16.77
N LEU A 134 -2.82 -0.91 15.83
CA LEU A 134 -2.70 -0.20 14.55
C LEU A 134 -2.79 1.32 14.73
N SER A 135 -3.59 1.81 15.68
CA SER A 135 -3.63 3.24 16.05
C SER A 135 -2.31 3.71 16.66
N LEU A 136 -1.63 2.86 17.43
CA LEU A 136 -0.27 3.14 17.90
C LEU A 136 0.74 3.17 16.74
N ALA A 137 0.64 2.22 15.80
CA ALA A 137 1.50 2.17 14.63
C ALA A 137 1.30 3.37 13.68
N LEU A 138 0.09 3.94 13.61
CA LEU A 138 -0.18 5.21 12.90
C LEU A 138 0.54 6.42 13.50
N GLN A 139 1.10 6.32 14.71
CA GLN A 139 1.85 7.40 15.34
C GLN A 139 3.37 7.21 15.20
N ASP A 140 3.82 6.17 14.48
CA ASP A 140 5.24 5.88 14.33
C ASP A 140 6.00 7.00 13.60
N GLY A 141 7.23 7.26 14.04
CA GLY A 141 8.11 8.25 13.41
C GLY A 141 8.41 7.94 11.94
N LYS A 142 8.38 6.66 11.55
CA LYS A 142 8.70 6.17 10.20
C LYS A 142 7.46 5.96 9.35
N MET A 143 7.52 6.52 8.15
CA MET A 143 6.42 6.55 7.20
C MET A 143 5.98 5.15 6.78
N GLN A 144 6.92 4.23 6.60
CA GLN A 144 6.69 2.85 6.22
C GLN A 144 5.79 2.12 7.22
N VAL A 145 6.06 2.28 8.53
CA VAL A 145 5.26 1.69 9.61
C VAL A 145 3.84 2.24 9.58
N ARG A 146 3.70 3.58 9.49
CA ARG A 146 2.38 4.23 9.41
C ARG A 146 1.58 3.77 8.20
N ARG A 147 2.20 3.68 7.03
CA ARG A 147 1.52 3.23 5.80
C ARG A 147 1.09 1.78 5.89
N THR A 148 1.93 0.90 6.44
CA THR A 148 1.56 -0.50 6.68
C THR A 148 0.41 -0.59 7.68
N ALA A 149 0.38 0.25 8.72
CA ALA A 149 -0.76 0.30 9.63
C ALA A 149 -2.06 0.70 8.92
N VAL A 150 -2.04 1.71 8.05
CA VAL A 150 -3.21 2.07 7.22
C VAL A 150 -3.64 0.92 6.31
N TYR A 151 -2.68 0.23 5.68
CA TYR A 151 -3.00 -0.93 4.83
C TYR A 151 -3.69 -2.04 5.63
N LEU A 152 -3.16 -2.39 6.81
CA LEU A 152 -3.78 -3.38 7.70
C LEU A 152 -5.16 -2.93 8.20
N LEU A 153 -5.33 -1.65 8.50
CA LEU A 153 -6.65 -1.09 8.85
C LEU A 153 -7.64 -1.25 7.68
N ALA A 154 -7.22 -0.97 6.45
CA ALA A 154 -8.08 -1.12 5.27
C ALA A 154 -8.53 -2.58 5.04
N MET A 155 -7.73 -3.57 5.46
CA MET A 155 -8.11 -4.99 5.44
C MET A 155 -9.18 -5.34 6.49
N ILE A 156 -9.33 -4.52 7.53
CA ILE A 156 -10.46 -4.63 8.47
C ILE A 156 -11.66 -4.00 7.75
N GLU A 157 -12.36 -4.79 6.92
CA GLU A 157 -13.50 -4.41 6.09
C GLU A 157 -14.75 -4.05 6.93
N ASN A 158 -14.64 -3.07 7.80
CA ASN A 158 -15.65 -2.65 8.76
C ASN A 158 -15.80 -1.13 8.82
N GLY A 159 -17.02 -0.63 8.99
CA GLY A 159 -17.27 0.82 9.12
C GLY A 159 -16.65 1.45 10.37
N GLU A 160 -16.44 0.66 11.44
CA GLU A 160 -15.71 1.11 12.63
C GLU A 160 -14.24 1.44 12.36
N THR A 161 -13.70 1.07 11.19
CA THR A 161 -12.33 1.39 10.77
C THR A 161 -12.19 2.86 10.33
N LEU A 162 -13.29 3.53 9.92
CA LEU A 162 -13.25 4.89 9.35
C LEU A 162 -12.49 5.91 10.23
N PRO A 163 -12.71 5.99 11.56
CA PRO A 163 -11.96 6.93 12.40
C PRO A 163 -10.44 6.70 12.39
N TYR A 164 -9.98 5.46 12.22
CA TYR A 164 -8.55 5.13 12.14
C TYR A 164 -7.98 5.43 10.76
N LEU A 165 -8.72 5.14 9.68
CA LEU A 165 -8.31 5.54 8.33
C LEU A 165 -8.25 7.06 8.19
N LYS A 166 -9.15 7.81 8.86
CA LYS A 166 -9.12 9.27 8.92
C LYS A 166 -7.79 9.80 9.43
N MET A 167 -7.23 9.19 10.48
CA MET A 167 -5.89 9.57 10.98
C MET A 167 -4.82 9.42 9.87
N GLY A 168 -4.95 8.40 9.02
CA GLY A 168 -4.10 8.22 7.84
C GLY A 168 -4.32 9.28 6.75
N LEU A 169 -5.56 9.73 6.54
CA LEU A 169 -5.88 10.86 5.63
C LEU A 169 -5.27 12.18 6.10
N GLU A 170 -4.99 12.34 7.39
CA GLU A 170 -4.38 13.54 7.98
C GLU A 170 -2.84 13.43 8.08
N ASP A 171 -2.24 12.34 7.60
CA ASP A 171 -0.81 12.11 7.70
C ASP A 171 0.02 13.15 6.92
N LYS A 172 1.18 13.51 7.46
CA LYS A 172 2.13 14.42 6.79
C LYS A 172 2.66 13.88 5.45
N ALA A 173 2.76 12.56 5.30
CA ALA A 173 3.32 11.89 4.15
C ALA A 173 2.24 11.54 3.12
N VAL A 174 2.43 12.00 1.88
CA VAL A 174 1.53 11.72 0.75
C VAL A 174 1.25 10.22 0.55
N PRO A 175 2.24 9.30 0.63
CA PRO A 175 1.96 7.87 0.48
C PRO A 175 0.97 7.33 1.52
N VAL A 176 1.00 7.83 2.76
CA VAL A 176 0.09 7.40 3.83
C VAL A 176 -1.33 7.91 3.57
N ARG A 177 -1.48 9.21 3.25
CA ARG A 177 -2.79 9.79 2.89
C ARG A 177 -3.44 9.07 1.71
N ARG A 178 -2.64 8.76 0.68
CA ARG A 178 -3.12 8.01 -0.48
C ARG A 178 -3.59 6.61 -0.09
N THR A 179 -2.79 5.86 0.69
CA THR A 179 -3.19 4.52 1.16
C THR A 179 -4.46 4.57 2.00
N ALA A 180 -4.65 5.62 2.81
CA ALA A 180 -5.88 5.80 3.56
C ALA A 180 -7.05 6.04 2.62
N GLY A 181 -6.88 6.89 1.61
CA GLY A 181 -7.91 7.12 0.59
C GLY A 181 -8.23 5.86 -0.22
N ASP A 182 -7.26 4.99 -0.50
CA ASP A 182 -7.53 3.66 -1.07
C ASP A 182 -8.41 2.83 -0.12
N GLY A 183 -8.07 2.80 1.17
CA GLY A 183 -8.86 2.08 2.18
C GLY A 183 -10.31 2.57 2.30
N TYR A 184 -10.53 3.90 2.18
CA TYR A 184 -11.89 4.45 2.09
C TYR A 184 -12.64 3.91 0.86
N SER A 185 -11.99 3.89 -0.32
CA SER A 185 -12.56 3.29 -1.54
C SER A 185 -12.85 1.80 -1.35
N ASP A 186 -11.96 1.03 -0.73
CA ASP A 186 -12.15 -0.40 -0.50
C ASP A 186 -13.37 -0.67 0.40
N LEU A 187 -13.53 0.10 1.48
CA LEU A 187 -14.74 0.06 2.31
C LEU A 187 -15.98 0.49 1.52
N GLY A 188 -15.87 1.56 0.73
CA GLY A 188 -16.94 2.09 -0.12
C GLY A 188 -18.18 2.53 0.67
N LEU A 189 -17.96 3.15 1.84
CA LEU A 189 -19.00 3.58 2.78
C LEU A 189 -19.29 5.07 2.61
N LYS A 190 -20.56 5.44 2.39
CA LYS A 190 -20.97 6.85 2.23
C LYS A 190 -20.63 7.70 3.45
N GLU A 191 -20.60 7.09 4.63
CA GLU A 191 -20.22 7.68 5.90
C GLU A 191 -18.82 8.31 5.87
N GLY A 192 -17.95 7.88 4.95
CA GLY A 192 -16.62 8.44 4.75
C GLY A 192 -16.58 9.73 3.90
N LEU A 193 -17.68 10.14 3.26
CA LEU A 193 -17.72 11.33 2.40
C LEU A 193 -17.26 12.62 3.10
N PRO A 194 -17.71 12.92 4.35
CA PRO A 194 -17.27 14.12 5.06
C PRO A 194 -15.75 14.21 5.26
N ASP A 195 -15.06 13.07 5.40
CA ASP A 195 -13.60 13.04 5.57
C ASP A 195 -12.87 13.24 4.24
N MET A 196 -13.51 12.91 3.11
CA MET A 196 -12.90 12.99 1.78
C MET A 196 -13.11 14.36 1.12
N TYR A 197 -14.12 15.14 1.50
CA TYR A 197 -14.34 16.48 0.94
C TYR A 197 -13.14 17.43 1.12
N PRO A 198 -12.50 17.55 2.30
CA PRO A 198 -11.34 18.42 2.47
C PRO A 198 -10.15 18.02 1.58
N LEU A 199 -10.05 16.75 1.22
CA LEU A 199 -8.95 16.23 0.39
C LEU A 199 -9.09 16.61 -1.09
N LEU A 200 -10.22 17.17 -1.53
CA LEU A 200 -10.36 17.75 -2.87
C LEU A 200 -9.44 18.96 -3.11
N ASP A 201 -8.86 19.52 -2.04
CA ASP A 201 -7.89 20.62 -2.04
C ASP A 201 -6.51 20.21 -1.48
N ASP A 202 -6.25 18.91 -1.32
CA ASP A 202 -4.94 18.45 -0.84
C ASP A 202 -3.79 18.98 -1.71
N ALA A 203 -2.67 19.35 -1.09
CA ALA A 203 -1.49 19.84 -1.81
C ALA A 203 -0.98 18.84 -2.87
N SER A 204 -1.20 17.54 -2.64
CA SER A 204 -0.81 16.46 -3.53
C SER A 204 -1.92 16.12 -4.54
N PRO A 205 -1.63 16.19 -5.85
CA PRO A 205 -2.58 15.82 -6.90
C PRO A 205 -3.15 14.42 -6.78
N ILE A 206 -2.35 13.44 -6.36
CA ILE A 206 -2.81 12.05 -6.25
C ILE A 206 -3.82 11.87 -5.11
N VAL A 207 -3.71 12.67 -4.04
CA VAL A 207 -4.67 12.65 -2.94
C VAL A 207 -5.98 13.32 -3.38
N ARG A 208 -5.91 14.45 -4.08
CA ARG A 208 -7.10 15.09 -4.69
C ARG A 208 -7.81 14.17 -5.67
N TRP A 209 -7.06 13.48 -6.52
CA TRP A 209 -7.60 12.48 -7.45
C TRP A 209 -8.33 11.37 -6.70
N ARG A 210 -7.71 10.85 -5.62
CA ARG A 210 -8.31 9.80 -4.81
C ARG A 210 -9.59 10.25 -4.12
N ALA A 211 -9.64 11.48 -3.60
CA ALA A 211 -10.86 12.07 -3.03
C ALA A 211 -11.98 12.16 -4.09
N ALA A 212 -11.67 12.70 -5.27
CA ALA A 212 -12.62 12.78 -6.37
C ALA A 212 -13.09 11.40 -6.86
N MET A 213 -12.20 10.41 -6.87
CA MET A 213 -12.53 9.02 -7.22
C MET A 213 -13.49 8.39 -6.22
N PHE A 214 -13.25 8.54 -4.93
CA PHE A 214 -14.15 8.03 -3.91
C PHE A 214 -15.55 8.68 -3.99
N ILE A 215 -15.60 10.01 -4.17
CA ILE A 215 -16.87 10.71 -4.35
C ILE A 215 -17.57 10.27 -5.64
N TYR A 216 -16.82 9.99 -6.71
CA TYR A 216 -17.38 9.33 -7.89
C TYR A 216 -17.97 7.96 -7.55
N GLU A 217 -17.32 7.15 -6.72
CA GLU A 217 -17.79 5.80 -6.39
C GLU A 217 -19.04 5.79 -5.52
N VAL A 218 -19.11 6.65 -4.49
CA VAL A 218 -20.15 6.58 -3.44
C VAL A 218 -20.97 7.87 -3.24
N GLY A 219 -20.53 9.00 -3.79
CA GLY A 219 -21.16 10.31 -3.60
C GLY A 219 -22.58 10.41 -4.12
N ASP A 220 -23.29 11.42 -3.66
CA ASP A 220 -24.64 11.78 -4.09
C ASP A 220 -24.77 13.32 -4.19
N GLU A 221 -26.00 13.83 -4.30
CA GLU A 221 -26.25 15.25 -4.52
C GLU A 221 -25.60 16.14 -3.43
N GLU A 222 -25.42 15.63 -2.21
CA GLU A 222 -24.76 16.36 -1.12
C GLU A 222 -23.27 16.61 -1.40
N SER A 223 -22.65 15.81 -2.29
CA SER A 223 -21.25 15.98 -2.69
C SER A 223 -21.05 17.07 -3.76
N LEU A 224 -22.11 17.50 -4.46
CA LEU A 224 -21.98 18.46 -5.56
C LEU A 224 -21.37 19.81 -5.14
N PRO A 225 -21.79 20.46 -4.04
CA PRO A 225 -21.20 21.73 -3.63
C PRO A 225 -19.68 21.63 -3.44
N HIS A 226 -19.20 20.53 -2.85
CA HIS A 226 -17.77 20.29 -2.63
C HIS A 226 -17.00 20.05 -3.93
N LEU A 227 -17.55 19.26 -4.85
CA LEU A 227 -16.93 19.04 -6.16
C LEU A 227 -16.88 20.33 -6.99
N TYR A 228 -17.92 21.16 -6.92
CA TYR A 228 -17.98 22.43 -7.64
C TYR A 228 -17.00 23.46 -7.08
N GLU A 229 -16.81 23.51 -5.76
CA GLU A 229 -15.84 24.39 -5.10
C GLU A 229 -14.42 24.16 -5.63
N TYR A 230 -14.03 22.90 -5.85
CA TYR A 230 -12.69 22.51 -6.30
C TYR A 230 -12.67 21.98 -7.74
N LYS A 231 -13.67 22.30 -8.57
CA LYS A 231 -13.83 21.75 -9.93
C LYS A 231 -12.62 22.03 -10.81
N GLU A 232 -12.12 23.26 -10.76
CA GLU A 232 -10.92 23.64 -11.48
C GLU A 232 -9.70 23.05 -10.76
N ASP A 233 -8.93 22.23 -11.47
CA ASP A 233 -7.68 21.66 -10.96
C ASP A 233 -6.56 21.86 -11.99
N PRO A 234 -5.35 22.29 -11.58
CA PRO A 234 -4.23 22.42 -12.49
C PRO A 234 -3.82 21.07 -13.12
N GLN A 235 -4.10 19.96 -12.45
CA GLN A 235 -3.76 18.62 -12.92
C GLN A 235 -4.91 18.04 -13.73
N TYR A 236 -4.63 17.73 -15.00
CA TYR A 236 -5.65 17.30 -15.97
C TYR A 236 -6.44 16.09 -15.46
N ASP A 237 -5.76 15.05 -14.97
CA ASP A 237 -6.41 13.82 -14.52
C ASP A 237 -7.32 14.05 -13.30
N VAL A 238 -6.92 14.97 -12.41
CA VAL A 238 -7.73 15.33 -11.23
C VAL A 238 -8.98 16.07 -11.67
N ARG A 239 -8.84 17.06 -12.56
CA ARG A 239 -9.98 17.82 -13.10
C ARG A 239 -10.96 16.89 -13.81
N LEU A 240 -10.46 16.01 -14.68
CA LEU A 240 -11.28 15.04 -15.40
C LEU A 240 -12.05 14.13 -14.42
N GLN A 241 -11.38 13.64 -13.36
CA GLN A 241 -12.03 12.79 -12.36
C GLN A 241 -13.13 13.54 -11.59
N LYS A 242 -12.90 14.81 -11.23
CA LYS A 242 -13.92 15.67 -10.59
C LYS A 242 -15.11 15.92 -11.52
N GLU A 243 -14.87 16.20 -12.79
CA GLU A 243 -15.93 16.36 -13.80
C GLU A 243 -16.75 15.08 -14.00
N MET A 244 -16.09 13.91 -14.00
CA MET A 244 -16.78 12.62 -14.06
C MET A 244 -17.67 12.40 -12.82
N ALA A 245 -17.20 12.75 -11.63
CA ALA A 245 -17.99 12.68 -10.39
C ALA A 245 -19.24 13.56 -10.47
N ILE A 246 -19.07 14.83 -10.88
CA ILE A 246 -20.18 15.77 -11.07
C ILE A 246 -21.18 15.20 -12.08
N ALA A 247 -20.71 14.82 -13.27
CA ALA A 247 -21.59 14.36 -14.35
C ALA A 247 -22.37 13.09 -13.99
N ARG A 248 -21.77 12.16 -13.23
CA ARG A 248 -22.47 10.98 -12.73
C ARG A 248 -23.59 11.38 -11.78
N ILE A 249 -23.27 12.20 -10.77
CA ILE A 249 -24.21 12.59 -9.72
C ILE A 249 -25.38 13.38 -10.31
N GLU A 250 -25.12 14.34 -11.21
CA GLU A 250 -26.17 15.16 -11.84
C GLU A 250 -27.11 14.38 -12.75
N LYS A 251 -26.63 13.30 -13.37
CA LYS A 251 -27.48 12.39 -14.16
C LYS A 251 -28.35 11.48 -13.29
N GLY A 252 -28.21 11.54 -11.97
CA GLY A 252 -28.89 10.65 -11.04
C GLY A 252 -28.43 9.19 -11.18
N GLU A 253 -27.24 8.97 -11.74
CA GLU A 253 -26.66 7.64 -11.84
C GLU A 253 -26.32 7.14 -10.44
N ALA A 254 -26.76 5.91 -10.12
CA ALA A 254 -26.47 5.30 -8.83
C ALA A 254 -24.96 5.30 -8.56
N ALA A 255 -24.59 5.39 -7.28
CA ALA A 255 -23.22 5.14 -6.83
C ALA A 255 -22.72 3.84 -7.49
N MET A 256 -21.61 3.92 -8.19
CA MET A 256 -21.05 2.78 -8.93
C MET A 256 -20.47 1.73 -7.99
N GLY A 257 -20.25 2.06 -6.71
CA GLY A 257 -19.50 1.23 -5.78
C GLY A 257 -18.01 1.22 -6.12
N SER A 258 -17.18 0.66 -5.25
CA SER A 258 -15.74 0.58 -5.51
C SER A 258 -15.44 -0.31 -6.72
N VAL A 259 -14.33 -0.04 -7.42
CA VAL A 259 -13.93 -0.82 -8.61
C VAL A 259 -13.88 -2.33 -8.31
N TRP A 260 -13.43 -2.73 -7.12
CA TRP A 260 -13.40 -4.13 -6.70
C TRP A 260 -14.79 -4.74 -6.48
N LYS A 261 -15.73 -4.00 -5.87
CA LYS A 261 -17.13 -4.44 -5.75
C LYS A 261 -17.77 -4.62 -7.13
N GLN A 262 -17.49 -3.72 -8.07
CA GLN A 262 -17.95 -3.85 -9.45
C GLN A 262 -17.36 -5.09 -10.17
N ILE A 263 -16.09 -5.44 -9.91
CA ILE A 263 -15.48 -6.65 -10.46
C ILE A 263 -16.15 -7.90 -9.87
N GLN A 264 -16.33 -7.97 -8.55
CA GLN A 264 -16.98 -9.10 -7.89
C GLN A 264 -18.45 -9.29 -8.30
N GLU A 265 -19.18 -8.19 -8.55
CA GLU A 265 -20.57 -8.24 -9.01
C GLU A 265 -20.69 -8.66 -10.48
N ARG A 266 -19.68 -8.39 -11.32
CA ARG A 266 -19.64 -8.84 -12.72
C ARG A 266 -19.27 -10.31 -12.90
N GLU A 267 -18.61 -10.91 -11.91
CA GLU A 267 -18.21 -12.32 -11.91
C GLU A 267 -19.26 -13.27 -11.31
N ARG A 268 -20.41 -12.75 -10.85
CA ARG A 268 -21.58 -13.51 -10.40
C ARG A 268 -22.64 -13.63 -11.49
#